data_AF-A0A7X1GE82-F1
#
_entry.id   AF-A0A7X1GE82-F1
#
_cell.length_a   1.000
_cell.length_b   1.000
_cell.length_c   1.000
_cell.angle_alpha   90.00
_cell.angle_beta   90.00
_cell.angle_gamma   90.00
#
_symmetry.space_group_name_H-M   'P 1'
#
loop_
_entity.id
_entity.type
_entity.pdbx_description
1 polymer ?
#
loop_
_entity_poly.entity_id
_entity_poly.type
_entity_poly.pdbx_seq_one_letter_code
_entity_poly.pdbx_strand_id
1 'polypeptide(L)'
;MRKTLIALLFAAALPTVAMAMPEGQGPMGPMDGPRHGAQMHDHGKGPYSQLDLSREQREQIRKIMGEQMHERKQLVDKYLEKLSPADQKAMKDEMAARHQKAEAEVRALLKPDQQQKFDAIQKKQAERKAEWAEFKAWKAQQPQKAQ
;
A
#
# COMPACT_ATOMS: atom_id res chain seq x y z
N MET A 1 -12.75 11.77 52.48
CA MET A 1 -11.69 11.36 53.43
C MET A 1 -10.44 11.00 52.63
N ARG A 2 -9.35 11.74 52.82
CA ARG A 2 -8.01 11.41 52.31
C ARG A 2 -7.41 10.33 53.22
N LYS A 3 -6.71 9.33 52.63
CA LYS A 3 -5.65 8.45 53.19
C LYS A 3 -5.44 7.28 52.20
N THR A 4 -4.53 7.39 51.24
CA THR A 4 -3.16 6.80 51.24
C THR A 4 -3.15 5.30 51.58
N LEU A 5 -2.82 4.42 50.62
CA LEU A 5 -1.95 3.24 50.85
C LEU A 5 -1.39 2.67 49.52
N ILE A 6 -0.08 2.91 49.34
CA ILE A 6 0.99 1.97 48.93
C ILE A 6 0.96 1.39 47.50
N ALA A 7 1.92 1.86 46.71
CA ALA A 7 2.45 1.19 45.53
C ALA A 7 3.13 -0.14 45.90
N LEU A 8 2.73 -1.24 45.26
CA LEU A 8 3.46 -2.49 45.23
C LEU A 8 4.08 -2.65 43.84
N LEU A 9 5.31 -2.17 43.70
CA LEU A 9 6.23 -2.59 42.66
C LEU A 9 6.64 -4.04 42.94
N PHE A 10 5.98 -5.00 42.28
CA PHE A 10 6.51 -6.34 42.15
C PHE A 10 7.36 -6.40 40.88
N ALA A 11 8.66 -6.17 41.05
CA ALA A 11 9.67 -6.55 40.08
C ALA A 11 9.72 -8.09 40.02
N ALA A 12 8.86 -8.67 39.19
CA ALA A 12 9.05 -10.05 38.74
C ALA A 12 10.06 -10.01 37.59
N ALA A 13 11.34 -10.19 37.95
CA ALA A 13 12.37 -10.61 37.02
C ALA A 13 11.97 -11.97 36.44
N LEU A 14 11.35 -11.96 35.25
CA LEU A 14 11.13 -13.20 34.52
C LEU A 14 12.47 -13.61 33.89
N PRO A 15 12.97 -14.83 34.19
CA PRO A 15 14.17 -15.35 33.57
C PRO A 15 13.96 -15.39 32.06
N THR A 16 14.90 -14.76 31.38
CA THR A 16 15.16 -14.83 29.94
C THR A 16 15.29 -16.31 29.55
N VAL A 17 14.17 -16.94 29.22
CA VAL A 17 14.19 -18.13 28.39
C VAL A 17 14.65 -17.65 27.03
N ALA A 18 15.92 -17.87 26.76
CA ALA A 18 16.45 -17.93 25.41
C ALA A 18 15.72 -19.06 24.68
N MET A 19 14.51 -18.77 24.21
CA MET A 19 13.92 -19.52 23.11
C MET A 19 14.81 -19.19 21.93
N ALA A 20 15.74 -20.11 21.67
CA ALA A 20 16.47 -20.20 20.43
C ALA A 20 15.47 -19.99 19.29
N MET A 21 15.44 -18.79 18.73
CA MET A 21 14.78 -18.53 17.48
C MET A 21 15.72 -19.10 16.43
N PRO A 22 15.41 -20.25 15.78
CA PRO A 22 16.13 -20.63 14.59
C PRO A 22 15.98 -19.47 13.59
N GLU A 23 17.12 -19.13 13.03
CA GLU A 23 17.32 -18.06 12.08
C GLU A 23 16.21 -17.98 11.04
N GLY A 24 15.90 -16.74 10.68
CA GLY A 24 14.88 -16.39 9.72
C GLY A 24 14.99 -17.18 8.42
N GLN A 25 14.08 -18.12 8.26
CA GLN A 25 13.63 -18.59 6.97
C GLN A 25 12.11 -18.79 7.05
N GLY A 26 11.38 -17.68 7.21
CA GLY A 26 10.01 -17.65 6.74
C GLY A 26 10.00 -18.06 5.25
N PRO A 27 8.92 -18.64 4.72
CA PRO A 27 8.85 -19.10 3.33
C PRO A 27 8.71 -17.92 2.36
N MET A 28 9.63 -16.96 2.45
CA MET A 28 9.96 -16.03 1.40
C MET A 28 11.26 -16.57 0.81
N GLY A 29 11.12 -17.60 -0.03
CA GLY A 29 12.21 -18.04 -0.91
C GLY A 29 12.74 -16.87 -1.75
N PRO A 30 13.88 -17.04 -2.45
CA PRO A 30 14.40 -16.00 -3.32
C PRO A 30 13.29 -15.55 -4.27
N MET A 31 12.86 -14.29 -4.13
CA MET A 31 11.88 -13.66 -5.01
C MET A 31 12.53 -13.36 -6.36
N ASP A 32 12.96 -14.42 -7.06
CA ASP A 32 13.19 -14.43 -8.52
C ASP A 32 11.88 -14.78 -9.24
N GLY A 33 10.81 -14.07 -8.85
CA GLY A 33 9.57 -14.00 -9.60
C GLY A 33 9.54 -12.68 -10.38
N PRO A 34 8.92 -12.61 -11.58
CA PRO A 34 8.84 -11.37 -12.35
C PRO A 34 8.27 -10.25 -11.48
N ARG A 35 9.14 -9.31 -11.12
CA ARG A 35 8.84 -8.15 -10.27
C ARG A 35 7.59 -7.44 -10.80
N HIS A 36 6.45 -7.66 -10.15
CA HIS A 36 5.17 -7.00 -10.46
C HIS A 36 5.11 -5.53 -9.99
N GLY A 37 6.21 -4.79 -10.16
CA GLY A 37 6.30 -3.39 -9.74
C GLY A 37 7.38 -2.55 -10.42
N ALA A 38 8.25 -3.14 -11.25
CA ALA A 38 9.35 -2.42 -11.90
C ALA A 38 9.09 -2.07 -13.38
N GLN A 39 7.85 -2.22 -13.86
CA GLN A 39 7.46 -1.91 -15.24
C GLN A 39 6.37 -0.83 -15.31
N MET A 40 6.39 0.16 -14.42
CA MET A 40 5.48 1.31 -14.49
C MET A 40 6.10 2.55 -15.18
N HIS A 41 7.28 2.39 -15.78
CA HIS A 41 7.98 3.43 -16.55
C HIS A 41 8.55 2.95 -17.88
N ASP A 42 8.02 1.86 -18.45
CA ASP A 42 8.16 1.62 -19.88
C ASP A 42 6.76 1.80 -20.49
N HIS A 43 6.52 3.00 -21.02
CA HIS A 43 5.30 3.34 -21.71
C HIS A 43 5.16 2.49 -22.98
N GLY A 44 4.74 1.23 -22.81
CA GLY A 44 4.27 0.40 -23.91
C GLY A 44 4.85 -1.00 -24.03
N LYS A 45 5.97 -1.38 -23.40
CA LYS A 45 6.57 -2.71 -23.65
C LYS A 45 6.03 -3.84 -22.79
N GLY A 46 4.74 -4.12 -22.92
CA GLY A 46 4.23 -5.46 -22.64
C GLY A 46 4.69 -6.43 -23.75
N PRO A 47 4.63 -7.76 -23.54
CA PRO A 47 4.99 -8.75 -24.56
C PRO A 47 4.28 -8.53 -25.91
N TYR A 48 3.05 -7.99 -25.88
CA TYR A 48 2.26 -7.67 -27.07
C TYR A 48 2.77 -6.46 -27.86
N SER A 49 3.65 -5.63 -27.30
CA SER A 49 4.23 -4.47 -27.99
C SER A 49 5.27 -4.84 -29.04
N GLN A 50 5.77 -6.07 -28.98
CA GLN A 50 6.77 -6.63 -29.92
C GLN A 50 6.09 -7.21 -31.16
N LEU A 51 4.76 -7.38 -31.10
CA LEU A 51 3.96 -7.84 -32.22
C LEU A 51 3.60 -6.65 -33.11
N ASP A 52 3.63 -6.85 -34.43
CA ASP A 52 3.15 -5.85 -35.38
C ASP A 52 1.61 -5.84 -35.41
N LEU A 53 1.03 -5.20 -34.39
CA LEU A 53 -0.40 -5.13 -34.19
C LEU A 53 -1.02 -3.96 -34.96
N SER A 54 -2.14 -4.23 -35.64
CA SER A 54 -3.02 -3.20 -36.17
C SER A 54 -3.60 -2.33 -35.05
N ARG A 55 -4.12 -1.15 -35.40
CA ARG A 55 -4.73 -0.23 -34.43
C ARG A 55 -5.91 -0.89 -33.70
N GLU A 56 -6.77 -1.60 -34.43
CA GLU A 56 -7.94 -2.29 -33.87
C GLU A 56 -7.52 -3.39 -32.88
N GLN A 57 -6.50 -4.19 -33.23
CA GLN A 57 -5.97 -5.22 -32.35
C GLN A 57 -5.41 -4.62 -31.05
N ARG A 58 -4.69 -3.50 -31.13
CA ARG A 58 -4.17 -2.80 -29.93
C ARG A 58 -5.30 -2.32 -29.02
N GLU A 59 -6.37 -1.79 -29.59
CA GLU A 59 -7.54 -1.32 -28.83
C GLU A 59 -8.25 -2.49 -28.13
N GLN A 60 -8.46 -3.61 -28.84
CA GLN A 60 -9.05 -4.83 -28.26
C GLN A 60 -8.16 -5.42 -27.15
N ILE A 61 -6.85 -5.51 -27.37
CA ILE A 61 -5.91 -6.00 -26.35
C ILE A 61 -5.90 -5.08 -25.13
N ARG A 62 -5.93 -3.75 -25.31
CA ARG A 62 -6.02 -2.80 -24.19
C ARG A 62 -7.29 -3.02 -23.38
N LYS A 63 -8.43 -3.27 -24.04
CA LYS A 63 -9.69 -3.57 -23.37
C LYS A 63 -9.60 -4.86 -22.54
N ILE A 64 -9.12 -5.95 -23.14
CA ILE A 64 -8.94 -7.24 -22.46
C ILE A 64 -8.03 -7.10 -21.24
N MET A 65 -6.90 -6.41 -21.39
CA MET A 65 -5.95 -6.19 -20.29
C MET A 65 -6.55 -5.31 -19.17
N GLY A 66 -7.33 -4.31 -19.54
CA GLY A 66 -8.07 -3.48 -18.59
C GLY A 66 -9.09 -4.29 -17.79
N GLU A 67 -9.89 -5.10 -18.48
CA GLU A 67 -10.89 -6.00 -17.87
C GLU A 67 -10.22 -7.01 -16.93
N GLN A 68 -9.14 -7.67 -17.38
CA GLN A 68 -8.38 -8.61 -16.56
C GLN A 68 -7.84 -7.95 -15.28
N MET A 69 -7.31 -6.71 -15.38
CA MET A 69 -6.83 -5.98 -14.21
C MET A 69 -7.97 -5.62 -13.24
N HIS A 70 -9.15 -5.28 -13.76
CA HIS A 70 -10.34 -5.04 -12.96
C HIS A 70 -10.83 -6.32 -12.27
N GLU A 71 -10.93 -7.44 -12.98
CA GLU A 71 -11.32 -8.74 -12.42
C GLU A 71 -10.36 -9.21 -11.33
N ARG A 72 -9.04 -9.10 -11.58
CA ARG A 72 -8.01 -9.40 -10.57
C ARG A 72 -8.20 -8.56 -9.32
N LYS A 73 -8.46 -7.25 -9.47
CA LYS A 73 -8.70 -6.37 -8.34
C LYS A 73 -9.95 -6.78 -7.56
N GLN A 74 -11.06 -7.06 -8.24
CA GLN A 74 -12.30 -7.50 -7.59
C GLN A 74 -12.12 -8.83 -6.84
N LEU A 75 -11.37 -9.76 -7.43
CA LEU A 75 -11.06 -11.05 -6.79
C LEU A 75 -10.31 -10.82 -5.48
N VAL A 76 -9.27 -9.99 -5.49
CA VAL A 76 -8.50 -9.65 -4.28
C VAL A 76 -9.39 -8.96 -3.25
N ASP A 77 -10.15 -7.93 -3.66
CA ASP A 77 -11.05 -7.18 -2.77
C ASP A 77 -12.04 -8.13 -2.08
N LYS A 78 -12.64 -9.08 -2.81
CA LYS A 78 -13.55 -10.10 -2.28
C LYS A 78 -12.93 -10.97 -1.19
N TYR A 79 -11.63 -11.27 -1.27
CA TYR A 79 -10.95 -12.04 -0.22
C TYR A 79 -10.48 -11.15 0.93
N LEU A 80 -10.09 -9.90 0.66
CA LEU A 80 -9.77 -8.92 1.71
C LEU A 80 -10.99 -8.57 2.57
N GLU A 81 -12.19 -8.54 1.99
CA GLU A 81 -13.44 -8.34 2.73
C GLU A 81 -13.72 -9.43 3.77
N LYS A 82 -13.14 -10.63 3.61
CA LYS A 82 -13.25 -11.72 4.59
C LYS A 82 -12.34 -11.54 5.81
N LEU A 83 -11.37 -10.63 5.73
CA LEU A 83 -10.52 -10.29 6.88
C LEU A 83 -11.36 -9.57 7.94
N SER A 84 -11.01 -9.77 9.21
CA SER A 84 -11.64 -9.02 10.30
C SER A 84 -11.40 -7.51 10.13
N PRO A 85 -12.28 -6.63 10.64
CA PRO A 85 -12.04 -5.19 10.62
C PRO A 85 -10.71 -4.79 11.29
N ALA A 86 -10.27 -5.54 12.30
CA ALA A 86 -9.00 -5.34 12.97
C ALA A 86 -7.82 -5.66 12.05
N ASP A 87 -7.85 -6.78 11.34
CA ASP A 87 -6.79 -7.18 10.40
C ASP A 87 -6.73 -6.25 9.19
N GLN A 88 -7.89 -5.83 8.67
CA GLN A 88 -7.95 -4.83 7.60
C GLN A 88 -7.32 -3.51 8.02
N LYS A 89 -7.54 -3.08 9.27
CA LYS A 89 -6.92 -1.88 9.83
C LYS A 89 -5.41 -2.07 10.00
N ALA A 90 -4.99 -3.18 10.58
CA ALA A 90 -3.57 -3.51 10.78
C ALA A 90 -2.80 -3.49 9.45
N MET A 91 -3.35 -4.11 8.40
CA MET A 91 -2.76 -4.08 7.06
C MET A 91 -2.62 -2.66 6.52
N LYS A 92 -3.67 -1.83 6.62
CA LYS A 92 -3.65 -0.43 6.15
C LYS A 92 -2.61 0.41 6.92
N ASP A 93 -2.57 0.24 8.23
CA ASP A 93 -1.62 0.95 9.10
C ASP A 93 -0.17 0.53 8.79
N GLU A 94 0.07 -0.77 8.60
CA GLU A 94 1.40 -1.27 8.23
C GLU A 94 1.86 -0.73 6.87
N MET A 95 0.96 -0.73 5.87
CA MET A 95 1.25 -0.12 4.56
C MET A 95 1.57 1.38 4.69
N ALA A 96 0.81 2.12 5.50
CA ALA A 96 1.04 3.54 5.73
C ALA A 96 2.39 3.79 6.42
N ALA A 97 2.73 3.00 7.44
CA ALA A 97 4.01 3.08 8.13
C ALA A 97 5.19 2.78 7.20
N ARG A 98 5.08 1.72 6.37
CA ARG A 98 6.10 1.38 5.37
C ARG A 98 6.27 2.51 4.34
N HIS A 99 5.18 3.12 3.90
CA HIS A 99 5.22 4.24 2.97
C HIS A 99 5.93 5.47 3.57
N GLN A 100 5.57 5.86 4.79
CA GLN A 100 6.21 6.98 5.50
C GLN A 100 7.71 6.72 5.71
N LYS A 101 8.08 5.49 6.07
CA LYS A 101 9.48 5.10 6.21
C LYS A 101 10.24 5.26 4.89
N ALA A 102 9.69 4.73 3.79
CA ALA A 102 10.31 4.84 2.47
C ALA A 102 10.46 6.30 2.03
N GLU A 103 9.45 7.15 2.28
CA GLU A 103 9.53 8.59 1.99
C GLU A 103 10.64 9.29 2.77
N ALA A 104 10.80 8.95 4.06
CA ALA A 104 11.85 9.51 4.90
C ALA A 104 13.25 9.07 4.41
N GLU A 105 13.40 7.79 4.06
CA GLU A 105 14.64 7.24 3.48
C GLU A 105 14.98 7.93 2.14
N VAL A 106 13.98 8.11 1.26
CA VAL A 106 14.16 8.84 -0.01
C VAL A 106 14.59 10.28 0.26
N ARG A 107 13.89 11.00 1.16
CA ARG A 107 14.22 12.39 1.48
C ARG A 107 15.64 12.54 2.02
N ALA A 108 16.11 11.58 2.83
CA ALA A 108 17.48 11.57 3.37
C ALA A 108 18.57 11.45 2.29
N LEU A 109 18.26 10.86 1.13
CA LEU A 109 19.19 10.73 0.00
C LEU A 109 19.22 11.97 -0.92
N LEU A 110 18.27 12.90 -0.76
CA LEU A 110 18.16 14.08 -1.61
C LEU A 110 19.05 15.22 -1.12
N LYS A 111 19.55 16.02 -2.07
CA LYS A 111 20.24 17.30 -1.77
C LYS A 111 19.24 18.34 -1.22
N PRO A 112 19.68 19.39 -0.50
CA PRO A 112 18.78 20.38 0.10
C PRO A 112 17.75 20.99 -0.88
N ASP A 113 18.18 21.40 -2.07
CA ASP A 113 17.26 21.95 -3.09
C ASP A 113 16.26 20.92 -3.62
N GLN A 114 16.63 19.64 -3.64
CA GLN A 114 15.75 18.55 -4.04
C GLN A 114 14.76 18.19 -2.92
N GLN A 115 15.18 18.27 -1.65
CA GLN A 115 14.31 18.09 -0.50
C GLN A 115 13.17 19.11 -0.48
N GLN A 116 13.46 20.39 -0.76
CA GLN A 116 12.41 21.42 -0.86
C GLN A 116 11.36 21.08 -1.94
N LYS A 117 11.81 20.61 -3.12
CA LYS A 117 10.91 20.18 -4.19
C LYS A 117 10.12 18.93 -3.81
N PHE A 118 10.77 17.97 -3.17
CA PHE A 118 10.13 16.74 -2.69
C PHE A 118 9.04 17.06 -1.67
N ASP A 119 9.34 17.89 -0.67
CA ASP A 119 8.37 18.29 0.36
C ASP A 119 7.16 19.02 -0.25
N ALA A 120 7.39 19.88 -1.24
CA ALA A 120 6.32 20.53 -1.98
C ALA A 120 5.45 19.54 -2.79
N ILE A 121 6.07 18.52 -3.40
CA ILE A 121 5.36 17.44 -4.09
C ILE A 121 4.51 16.63 -3.09
N GLN A 122 5.08 16.27 -1.94
CA GLN A 122 4.38 15.54 -0.89
C GLN A 122 3.18 16.31 -0.37
N LYS A 123 3.33 17.62 -0.13
CA LYS A 123 2.22 18.49 0.27
C LYS A 123 1.09 18.50 -0.77
N LYS A 124 1.41 18.69 -2.05
CA LYS A 124 0.41 18.66 -3.14
C LYS A 124 -0.29 17.32 -3.27
N GLN A 125 0.42 16.21 -3.04
CA GLN A 125 -0.18 14.88 -3.04
C GLN A 125 -1.16 14.70 -1.87
N ALA A 126 -0.82 15.19 -0.68
CA ALA A 126 -1.71 15.15 0.48
C ALA A 126 -2.99 15.97 0.25
N GLU A 127 -2.87 17.17 -0.32
CA GLU A 127 -4.00 18.03 -0.71
C GLU A 127 -4.91 17.31 -1.72
N ARG A 128 -4.34 16.79 -2.82
CA ARG A 128 -5.12 16.04 -3.83
C ARG A 128 -5.81 14.81 -3.23
N LYS A 129 -5.17 14.13 -2.27
CA LYS A 129 -5.75 12.95 -1.61
C LYS A 129 -6.93 13.34 -0.72
N ALA A 130 -6.83 14.48 -0.03
CA ALA A 130 -7.93 15.05 0.75
C ALA A 130 -9.10 15.47 -0.16
N GLU A 131 -8.84 16.24 -1.22
CA GLU A 131 -9.85 16.63 -2.22
C GLU A 131 -10.55 15.41 -2.83
N TRP A 132 -9.78 14.36 -3.17
CA TRP A 132 -10.35 13.13 -3.71
C TRP A 132 -11.19 12.36 -2.69
N ALA A 133 -10.85 12.43 -1.41
CA ALA A 133 -11.65 11.84 -0.33
C ALA A 133 -12.98 12.58 -0.18
N GLU A 134 -12.95 13.92 -0.20
CA GLU A 134 -14.15 14.77 -0.21
C GLU A 134 -15.02 14.49 -1.43
N PHE A 135 -14.43 14.41 -2.62
CA PHE A 135 -15.14 14.08 -3.85
C PHE A 135 -15.80 12.70 -3.78
N LYS A 136 -15.13 11.69 -3.23
CA LYS A 136 -15.72 10.36 -3.01
C LYS A 136 -16.88 10.41 -2.03
N ALA A 137 -16.74 11.16 -0.93
CA ALA A 137 -17.81 11.32 0.06
C ALA A 137 -19.02 12.05 -0.54
N TRP A 138 -18.80 13.08 -1.36
CA TRP A 138 -19.85 13.75 -2.11
C TRP A 138 -20.54 12.80 -3.09
N LYS A 139 -19.76 12.02 -3.86
CA LYS A 139 -20.28 11.05 -4.83
C LYS A 139 -21.12 9.96 -4.17
N ALA A 140 -20.79 9.54 -2.95
CA ALA A 140 -21.57 8.56 -2.19
C ALA A 140 -22.91 9.13 -1.70
N GLN A 141 -23.04 10.44 -1.54
CA GLN A 141 -24.27 11.13 -1.16
C GLN A 141 -25.17 11.49 -2.36
N GLN A 142 -24.61 11.49 -3.57
CA GLN A 142 -25.39 11.72 -4.78
C GLN A 142 -26.31 10.51 -5.02
N PRO A 143 -27.64 10.71 -5.15
CA PRO A 143 -28.52 9.63 -5.56
C PRO A 143 -28.07 9.15 -6.93
N GLN A 144 -27.77 7.85 -7.05
CA GLN A 144 -27.56 7.25 -8.36
C GLN A 144 -28.87 7.43 -9.13
N LYS A 145 -28.87 8.27 -10.15
CA LYS A 145 -30.01 8.38 -11.06
C LYS A 145 -30.18 7.02 -11.72
N ALA A 146 -31.11 6.23 -11.18
CA ALA A 146 -31.57 5.00 -11.80
C ALA A 146 -32.22 5.37 -13.15
N GLN A 147 -31.69 4.79 -14.22
CA GLN A 147 -32.37 4.67 -15.51
C GLN A 147 -32.76 3.21 -15.67
#